data_AF-A0A1F5BVU9-F1
#
_entry.id   AF-A0A1F5BVU9-F1
#
_cell.length_a   1.000
_cell.length_b   1.000
_cell.length_c   1.000
_cell.angle_alpha   90.00
_cell.angle_beta   90.00
_cell.angle_gamma   90.00
#
_symmetry.space_group_name_H-M   'P 1'
#
loop_
_entity.id
_entity.type
_entity.pdbx_description
1 polymer ?
#
loop_
_entity_poly.entity_id
_entity_poly.type
_entity_poly.pdbx_seq_one_letter_code
_entity_poly.pdbx_strand_id
1 'polypeptide(L)'
;MQKIHVQPLGWLARLADIGIMPLMYLISRTFKEAPQQTHFWNNTKLKSYAVEYLAKECMVRCDGVPASTRWHGIPIFHIPIFGGWKDYIVLEPSDPARVSQEWYVGWITDDVIGISRIILRGPVRLLLGPCPVSFFGINAEKGKQLAVHKIGDGRIGNGGPHAQTPLL
;
A
#
# COMPACT_ATOMS: atom_id res chain seq x y z
N MET A 1 14.92 21.75 -1.65
CA MET A 1 14.40 20.36 -1.72
C MET A 1 13.06 20.30 -1.00
N GLN A 2 11.97 20.02 -1.71
CA GLN A 2 10.67 19.80 -1.10
C GLN A 2 10.64 18.44 -0.36
N LYS A 3 9.81 18.35 0.68
CA LYS A 3 9.65 17.18 1.54
C LYS A 3 8.16 16.87 1.68
N ILE A 4 7.78 15.60 1.68
CA ILE A 4 6.45 15.16 2.08
C ILE A 4 6.49 14.83 3.56
N HIS A 5 5.74 15.57 4.37
CA HIS A 5 5.55 15.25 5.78
C HIS A 5 4.28 14.42 5.94
N VAL A 6 4.43 13.14 6.27
CA VAL A 6 3.32 12.23 6.54
C VAL A 6 3.05 12.24 8.04
N GLN A 7 1.84 12.62 8.44
CA GLN A 7 1.46 12.54 9.84
C GLN A 7 1.16 11.09 10.21
N PRO A 8 1.88 10.49 11.18
CA PRO A 8 1.62 9.13 11.60
C PRO A 8 0.22 8.98 12.19
N LEU A 9 -0.25 7.74 12.28
CA LEU A 9 -1.52 7.43 12.94
C LEU A 9 -1.48 7.83 14.42
N GLY A 10 -2.52 8.55 14.85
CA GLY A 10 -2.78 8.82 16.26
C GLY A 10 -3.21 7.57 17.01
N TRP A 11 -3.11 7.58 18.34
CA TRP A 11 -3.35 6.41 19.18
C TRP A 11 -4.75 5.80 19.02
N LEU A 12 -5.79 6.63 18.83
CA LEU A 12 -7.15 6.16 18.57
C LEU A 12 -7.26 5.35 17.28
N ALA A 13 -6.62 5.83 16.20
CA ALA A 13 -6.63 5.14 14.91
C ALA A 13 -5.88 3.80 14.99
N ARG A 14 -4.78 3.74 15.75
CA ARG A 14 -4.06 2.48 16.02
C ARG A 14 -4.90 1.47 16.79
N LEU A 15 -5.69 1.93 17.78
CA LEU A 15 -6.62 1.06 18.50
C LEU A 15 -7.75 0.56 17.59
N ALA A 16 -8.27 1.43 16.71
CA ALA A 16 -9.26 1.03 15.71
C ALA A 16 -8.71 -0.03 14.75
N ASP A 17 -7.45 0.11 14.31
CA ASP A 17 -6.77 -0.92 13.51
C ASP A 17 -6.74 -2.27 14.25
N ILE A 18 -6.30 -2.30 15.51
CA ILE A 18 -6.25 -3.54 16.31
C ILE A 18 -7.66 -4.15 16.42
N GLY A 19 -8.68 -3.33 16.68
CA GLY A 19 -10.05 -3.78 16.83
C GLY A 19 -10.65 -4.36 15.55
N ILE A 20 -10.29 -3.84 14.37
CA ILE A 20 -10.83 -4.31 13.08
C ILE A 20 -10.06 -5.51 12.51
N MET A 21 -8.86 -5.81 12.99
CA MET A 21 -8.06 -6.94 12.47
C MET A 21 -8.80 -8.30 12.46
N PRO A 22 -9.50 -8.73 13.53
CA PRO A 22 -10.24 -9.99 13.50
C PRO A 22 -11.32 -10.02 12.41
N LEU A 23 -12.01 -8.89 12.22
CA LEU A 23 -12.99 -8.72 11.15
C LEU A 23 -12.34 -8.81 9.78
N MET A 24 -11.16 -8.21 9.60
CA MET A 24 -10.43 -8.26 8.33
C MET A 24 -9.95 -9.67 7.98
N TYR A 25 -9.55 -10.47 8.96
CA TYR A 25 -9.28 -11.91 8.76
C TYR A 25 -10.55 -12.67 8.33
N LEU A 26 -11.70 -12.39 8.95
CA LEU A 26 -12.97 -13.01 8.59
C LEU A 26 -13.43 -12.63 7.17
N ILE A 27 -13.31 -11.34 6.80
CA ILE A 27 -13.68 -10.81 5.49
C ILE A 27 -12.78 -11.40 4.39
N SER A 28 -11.47 -11.47 4.64
CA SER A 28 -10.52 -12.01 3.67
C SER A 28 -10.63 -13.53 3.50
N ARG A 29 -11.08 -14.26 4.55
CA ARG A 29 -11.05 -15.73 4.65
C ARG A 29 -9.67 -16.35 4.42
N THR A 30 -8.61 -15.54 4.45
CA THR A 30 -7.22 -15.96 4.34
C THR A 30 -6.56 -15.85 5.70
N PHE A 31 -6.97 -16.67 6.66
CA PHE A 31 -6.47 -16.65 8.05
C PHE A 31 -4.96 -16.93 8.18
N LYS A 32 -4.32 -17.41 7.10
CA LYS A 32 -2.89 -17.68 7.01
C LYS A 32 -2.13 -16.62 6.20
N GLU A 33 -2.77 -15.51 5.84
CA GLU A 33 -2.15 -14.37 5.17
C GLU A 33 -2.42 -13.10 5.97
N ALA A 34 -1.47 -12.16 5.97
CA ALA A 34 -1.71 -10.87 6.61
C ALA A 34 -2.91 -10.18 5.92
N PRO A 35 -3.92 -9.73 6.68
CA PRO A 35 -5.10 -9.12 6.11
C PRO A 35 -4.79 -7.71 5.66
N GLN A 36 -5.62 -7.18 4.77
CA GLN A 36 -5.48 -5.82 4.26
C GLN A 36 -5.71 -4.78 5.37
N GLN A 37 -4.85 -3.76 5.42
CA GLN A 37 -4.87 -2.70 6.43
C GLN A 37 -5.21 -1.32 5.84
N THR A 38 -5.94 -1.27 4.72
CA THR A 38 -6.25 -0.03 3.98
C THR A 38 -7.50 0.68 4.45
N HIS A 39 -7.60 0.95 5.75
CA HIS A 39 -8.74 1.69 6.28
C HIS A 39 -8.69 3.16 5.86
N PHE A 40 -9.85 3.83 5.79
CA PHE A 40 -9.88 5.22 5.30
C PHE A 40 -9.03 6.17 6.17
N TRP A 41 -8.88 5.88 7.47
CA TRP A 41 -8.06 6.67 8.40
C TRP A 41 -6.55 6.43 8.24
N ASN A 42 -6.16 5.34 7.55
CA ASN A 42 -4.77 4.96 7.27
C ASN A 42 -4.18 5.67 6.06
N ASN A 43 -4.96 6.47 5.34
CA ASN A 43 -4.54 7.05 4.07
C ASN A 43 -4.71 8.56 4.06
N THR A 44 -3.77 9.26 3.43
CA THR A 44 -3.86 10.70 3.17
C THR A 44 -3.87 10.93 1.67
N LYS A 45 -4.88 11.64 1.18
CA LYS A 45 -4.90 12.13 -0.20
C LYS A 45 -3.90 13.27 -0.35
N LEU A 46 -3.07 13.21 -1.38
CA LEU A 46 -2.14 14.27 -1.75
C LEU A 46 -2.66 15.01 -2.98
N LYS A 47 -2.23 16.26 -3.13
CA LYS A 47 -2.48 17.05 -4.35
C LYS A 47 -1.31 16.84 -5.33
N SER A 48 -1.56 17.00 -6.63
CA SER A 48 -0.57 16.75 -7.68
C SER A 48 0.76 17.51 -7.47
N TYR A 49 0.68 18.79 -7.10
CA TYR A 49 1.88 19.59 -6.82
C TYR A 49 2.77 19.02 -5.70
N ALA A 50 2.21 18.22 -4.78
CA ALA A 50 2.97 17.63 -3.69
C ALA A 50 3.84 16.45 -4.13
N VAL A 51 3.64 15.94 -5.35
CA VAL A 51 4.36 14.79 -5.92
C VAL A 51 5.05 15.09 -7.24
N GLU A 52 4.83 16.28 -7.84
CA GLU A 52 5.44 16.69 -9.11
C GLU A 52 6.97 16.65 -9.11
N TYR A 53 7.59 16.91 -7.96
CA TYR A 53 9.06 16.91 -7.82
C TYR A 53 9.66 15.52 -7.61
N LEU A 54 8.84 14.47 -7.46
CA LEU A 54 9.32 13.12 -7.21
C LEU A 54 9.97 12.55 -8.48
N ALA A 55 11.15 11.99 -8.32
CA ALA A 55 11.93 11.34 -9.36
C ALA A 55 11.22 10.05 -9.81
N LYS A 56 10.92 9.93 -11.11
CA LYS A 56 10.19 8.78 -11.68
C LYS A 56 11.02 7.50 -11.63
N GLU A 57 12.34 7.63 -11.76
CA GLU A 57 13.33 6.56 -11.65
C GLU A 57 13.41 5.94 -10.25
N CYS A 58 12.90 6.63 -9.22
CA CYS A 58 12.79 6.13 -7.86
C CYS A 58 11.43 5.46 -7.58
N MET A 59 10.57 5.31 -8.58
CA MET A 59 9.22 4.73 -8.46
C MET A 59 9.15 3.37 -9.16
N VAL A 60 8.18 2.56 -8.73
CA VAL A 60 7.80 1.35 -9.45
C VAL A 60 6.48 1.59 -10.15
N ARG A 61 6.50 1.56 -11.48
CA ARG A 61 5.29 1.62 -12.32
C ARG A 61 4.75 0.20 -12.52
N CYS A 62 3.45 0.05 -12.35
CA CYS A 62 2.74 -1.19 -12.65
C CYS A 62 1.55 -0.88 -13.54
N ASP A 63 1.32 -1.76 -14.52
CA ASP A 63 0.12 -1.72 -15.32
C ASP A 63 -1.08 -2.19 -14.49
N GLY A 64 -2.25 -1.70 -14.88
CA GLY A 64 -3.49 -2.13 -14.26
C GLY A 64 -3.77 -3.60 -14.56
N VAL A 65 -4.31 -4.31 -13.58
CA VAL A 65 -4.81 -5.68 -13.75
C VAL A 65 -6.31 -5.62 -13.99
N PRO A 66 -6.82 -6.10 -15.14
CA PRO A 66 -8.26 -6.12 -15.41
C PRO A 66 -9.02 -6.78 -14.26
N ALA A 67 -9.84 -6.00 -13.56
CA ALA A 67 -10.55 -6.48 -12.40
C ALA A 67 -11.62 -7.51 -12.80
N SER A 68 -11.72 -8.61 -12.07
CA SER A 68 -12.91 -9.45 -12.08
C SER A 68 -14.04 -8.76 -11.30
N THR A 69 -14.95 -8.11 -12.03
CA THR A 69 -16.28 -7.64 -11.59
C THR A 69 -16.33 -6.40 -10.67
N ARG A 70 -16.86 -5.29 -11.19
CA ARG A 70 -17.37 -4.16 -10.38
C ARG A 70 -18.81 -4.46 -9.97
N TRP A 71 -19.11 -4.55 -8.68
CA TRP A 71 -20.51 -4.53 -8.21
C TRP A 71 -20.83 -3.17 -7.59
N HIS A 72 -21.97 -2.60 -7.99
CA HIS A 72 -22.41 -1.26 -7.62
C HIS A 72 -22.53 -1.05 -6.09
N GLY A 73 -21.77 -0.08 -5.55
CA GLY A 73 -22.11 0.62 -4.29
C GLY A 73 -21.40 0.19 -3.00
N ILE A 74 -20.62 -0.90 -2.99
CA ILE A 74 -19.84 -1.31 -1.80
C ILE A 74 -18.34 -1.06 -2.08
N PRO A 75 -17.54 -0.54 -1.12
CA PRO A 75 -16.08 -0.42 -1.28
C PRO A 75 -15.42 -1.80 -1.22
N ILE A 76 -15.52 -2.54 -2.33
CA ILE A 76 -15.06 -3.93 -2.53
C ILE A 76 -13.52 -4.06 -2.46
N PHE A 77 -12.79 -2.96 -2.30
CA PHE A 77 -11.33 -2.93 -2.11
C PHE A 77 -10.83 -3.89 -1.02
N HIS A 78 -11.67 -4.22 -0.04
CA HIS A 78 -11.32 -5.07 1.11
C HIS A 78 -11.90 -6.48 1.05
N ILE A 79 -12.65 -6.86 0.00
CA ILE A 79 -13.36 -8.15 -0.03
C ILE A 79 -12.97 -8.97 -1.26
N PRO A 80 -11.83 -9.69 -1.20
CA PRO A 80 -11.36 -10.58 -2.28
C PRO A 80 -12.44 -11.57 -2.76
N ILE A 81 -13.38 -11.96 -1.90
CA ILE A 81 -14.39 -12.98 -2.22
C ILE A 81 -15.47 -12.46 -3.19
N PHE A 82 -15.76 -11.15 -3.21
CA PHE A 82 -16.79 -10.54 -4.07
C PHE A 82 -16.22 -9.78 -5.28
N GLY A 83 -15.06 -10.18 -5.78
CA GLY A 83 -14.43 -9.52 -6.94
C GLY A 83 -13.49 -8.36 -6.60
N GLY A 84 -13.05 -8.25 -5.34
CA GLY A 84 -11.99 -7.32 -4.95
C GLY A 84 -10.65 -7.62 -5.62
N TRP A 85 -9.74 -6.64 -5.59
CA TRP A 85 -8.39 -6.80 -6.13
C TRP A 85 -7.67 -7.91 -5.37
N LYS A 86 -6.99 -8.80 -6.10
CA LYS A 86 -6.29 -9.97 -5.52
C LYS A 86 -4.82 -9.99 -5.86
N ASP A 87 -4.48 -9.51 -7.04
CA ASP A 87 -3.11 -9.51 -7.52
C ASP A 87 -2.38 -8.34 -6.85
N TYR A 88 -1.18 -8.62 -6.34
CA TYR A 88 -0.36 -7.67 -5.62
C TYR A 88 1.08 -7.70 -6.09
N ILE A 89 1.79 -6.61 -5.85
CA ILE A 89 3.25 -6.55 -5.92
C ILE A 89 3.82 -6.43 -4.51
N VAL A 90 5.09 -6.75 -4.37
CA VAL A 90 5.84 -6.56 -3.13
C VAL A 90 6.95 -5.57 -3.37
N LEU A 91 6.95 -4.48 -2.60
CA LEU A 91 7.94 -3.42 -2.70
C LEU A 91 8.79 -3.33 -1.44
N GLU A 92 10.04 -2.93 -1.62
CA GLU A 92 10.93 -2.51 -0.53
C GLU A 92 11.84 -1.36 -0.98
N PRO A 93 12.45 -0.60 -0.04
CA PRO A 93 13.47 0.39 -0.35
C PRO A 93 14.70 -0.25 -1.02
N SER A 94 15.23 0.36 -2.07
CA SER A 94 16.32 -0.22 -2.89
C SER A 94 17.72 -0.19 -2.28
N ASP A 95 17.92 0.57 -1.21
CA ASP A 95 19.21 0.69 -0.54
C ASP A 95 19.24 -0.23 0.70
N PRO A 96 20.05 -1.30 0.73
CA PRO A 96 20.18 -2.20 1.87
C PRO A 96 20.56 -1.48 3.17
N ALA A 97 21.33 -0.39 3.10
CA ALA A 97 21.67 0.43 4.26
C ALA A 97 20.47 1.23 4.79
N ARG A 98 19.35 1.24 4.06
CA ARG A 98 18.08 1.89 4.40
C ARG A 98 16.91 0.92 4.55
N VAL A 99 17.11 -0.38 4.36
CA VAL A 99 16.05 -1.39 4.59
C VAL A 99 15.60 -1.39 6.06
N SER A 100 16.47 -0.99 7.00
CA SER A 100 16.12 -0.79 8.41
C SER A 100 15.44 0.55 8.71
N GLN A 101 15.34 1.47 7.74
CA GLN A 101 14.74 2.78 7.95
C GLN A 101 13.21 2.71 7.81
N GLU A 102 12.54 3.42 8.71
CA GLU A 102 11.10 3.61 8.64
C GLU A 102 10.71 4.41 7.38
N TRP A 103 9.69 3.92 6.68
CA TRP A 103 9.23 4.54 5.44
C TRP A 103 7.71 4.45 5.29
N TYR A 104 7.17 5.31 4.42
CA TYR A 104 5.79 5.32 4.00
C TYR A 104 5.71 4.99 2.52
N VAL A 105 4.67 4.25 2.13
CA VAL A 105 4.38 3.95 0.73
C VAL A 105 3.23 4.82 0.23
N GLY A 106 3.39 5.39 -0.96
CA GLY A 106 2.34 6.11 -1.66
C GLY A 106 2.16 5.62 -3.08
N TRP A 107 1.08 6.09 -3.71
CA TRP A 107 0.69 5.74 -5.06
C TRP A 107 0.19 6.96 -5.82
N ILE A 108 0.40 6.91 -7.13
CA ILE A 108 -0.07 7.90 -8.10
C ILE A 108 -0.84 7.12 -9.17
N THR A 109 -2.14 7.41 -9.30
CA THR A 109 -2.97 7.06 -10.45
C THR A 109 -3.47 8.34 -11.12
N ASP A 110 -4.14 8.21 -12.27
CA ASP A 110 -4.76 9.36 -12.95
C ASP A 110 -5.87 10.00 -12.10
N ASP A 111 -6.55 9.20 -11.25
CA ASP A 111 -7.69 9.64 -10.44
C ASP A 111 -7.32 10.07 -9.02
N VAL A 112 -6.32 9.42 -8.42
CA VAL A 112 -6.01 9.57 -7.00
C VAL A 112 -4.52 9.50 -6.73
N ILE A 113 -4.07 10.41 -5.88
CA ILE A 113 -2.73 10.41 -5.33
C ILE A 113 -2.87 10.25 -3.82
N GLY A 114 -2.19 9.27 -3.27
CA GLY A 114 -2.30 8.93 -1.86
C GLY A 114 -0.99 8.47 -1.25
N ILE A 115 -0.94 8.54 0.07
CA ILE A 115 0.13 7.96 0.88
C ILE A 115 -0.47 7.26 2.08
N SER A 116 0.02 6.05 2.36
CA SER A 116 -0.29 5.35 3.60
C SER A 116 0.40 6.04 4.77
N ARG A 117 -0.32 6.14 5.89
CA ARG A 117 0.16 6.66 7.18
C ARG A 117 0.68 5.55 8.09
N ILE A 118 0.61 4.30 7.63
CA ILE A 118 1.21 3.15 8.32
C ILE A 118 2.71 3.17 8.05
N ILE A 119 3.50 3.20 9.13
CA ILE A 119 4.96 3.15 9.05
C ILE A 119 5.38 1.72 8.73
N LEU A 120 6.27 1.57 7.74
CA LEU A 120 6.85 0.32 7.30
C LEU A 120 8.32 0.21 7.75
N ARG A 121 8.74 -1.00 8.14
CA ARG A 121 10.13 -1.34 8.52
C ARG A 121 10.75 -2.43 7.64
N GLY A 122 10.12 -2.71 6.50
CA GLY A 122 10.49 -3.79 5.60
C GLY A 122 9.60 -3.79 4.37
N PRO A 123 9.47 -4.93 3.68
CA PRO A 123 8.66 -5.04 2.48
C PRO A 123 7.16 -4.82 2.75
N VAL A 124 6.43 -4.45 1.70
CA VAL A 124 4.98 -4.25 1.73
C VAL A 124 4.33 -4.84 0.48
N ARG A 125 3.19 -5.52 0.67
CA ARG A 125 2.30 -5.92 -0.42
C ARG A 125 1.34 -4.80 -0.74
N LEU A 126 1.15 -4.52 -2.03
CA LEU A 126 0.25 -3.48 -2.54
C LEU A 126 -0.65 -4.07 -3.61
N LEU A 127 -1.95 -3.88 -3.47
CA LEU A 127 -2.92 -4.37 -4.44
C LEU A 127 -2.84 -3.62 -5.77
N LEU A 128 -2.97 -4.36 -6.87
CA LEU A 128 -3.07 -3.81 -8.21
C LEU A 128 -4.54 -3.67 -8.62
N GLY A 129 -4.91 -2.43 -8.95
CA GLY A 129 -6.21 -2.11 -9.53
C GLY A 129 -6.23 -2.20 -11.05
N PRO A 130 -7.38 -1.87 -11.67
CA PRO A 130 -7.54 -1.91 -13.12
C PRO A 130 -6.83 -0.78 -13.86
N CYS A 131 -6.40 0.26 -13.17
CA CYS A 131 -5.70 1.40 -13.76
C CYS A 131 -4.19 1.29 -13.49
N PRO A 132 -3.34 1.80 -14.40
CA PRO A 132 -1.91 1.94 -14.13
C PRO A 132 -1.65 2.74 -12.84
N VAL A 133 -0.60 2.37 -12.14
CA VAL A 133 -0.21 2.99 -10.87
C VAL A 133 1.30 3.13 -10.78
N SER A 134 1.76 4.25 -10.23
CA SER A 134 3.17 4.44 -9.85
C SER A 134 3.29 4.50 -8.34
N PHE A 135 4.03 3.55 -7.76
CA PHE A 135 4.29 3.49 -6.33
C PHE A 135 5.61 4.18 -5.98
N PHE A 136 5.62 4.91 -4.86
CA PHE A 136 6.79 5.62 -4.38
C PHE A 136 6.98 5.44 -2.87
N GLY A 137 8.22 5.55 -2.39
CA GLY A 137 8.56 5.50 -0.98
C GLY A 137 8.98 6.86 -0.43
N ILE A 138 8.58 7.19 0.79
CA ILE A 138 9.02 8.39 1.53
C ILE A 138 9.68 7.94 2.83
N ASN A 139 10.90 8.42 3.09
CA ASN A 139 11.58 8.23 4.37
C ASN A 139 10.78 8.92 5.49
N ALA A 140 10.44 8.18 6.54
CA ALA A 140 9.54 8.65 7.58
C ALA A 140 10.11 9.81 8.41
N GLU A 141 11.42 9.83 8.62
CA GLU A 141 12.12 10.85 9.41
C GLU A 141 12.35 12.14 8.61
N LYS A 142 12.89 12.02 7.39
CA LYS A 142 13.39 13.14 6.59
C LYS A 142 12.36 13.66 5.60
N GLY A 143 11.28 12.92 5.35
CA GLY A 143 10.25 13.25 4.36
C GLY A 143 10.77 13.28 2.92
N LYS A 144 11.91 12.63 2.66
CA LYS A 144 12.55 12.57 1.34
C LYS A 144 12.14 11.30 0.61
N GLN A 145 12.06 11.38 -0.71
CA GLN A 145 11.82 10.20 -1.53
C GLN A 145 12.93 9.16 -1.34
N LEU A 146 12.51 7.89 -1.30
CA LEU A 146 13.36 6.71 -1.38
C LEU A 146 13.13 6.04 -2.74
N ALA A 147 14.21 5.55 -3.34
CA ALA A 147 14.08 4.59 -4.41
C ALA A 147 13.47 3.31 -3.85
N VAL A 148 12.44 2.79 -4.51
CA VAL A 148 11.82 1.51 -4.21
C VAL A 148 11.98 0.58 -5.41
N HIS A 149 11.98 -0.72 -5.15
CA HIS A 149 11.99 -1.73 -6.21
C HIS A 149 11.04 -2.87 -5.87
N LYS A 150 10.64 -3.60 -6.91
CA LYS A 150 9.78 -4.78 -6.79
C LYS A 150 10.64 -5.99 -6.46
N ILE A 151 10.28 -6.70 -5.39
CA ILE A 151 10.95 -7.97 -4.98
C ILE A 151 10.08 -9.21 -5.21
N GLY A 152 8.81 -9.01 -5.52
CA GLY A 152 7.89 -10.10 -5.75
C GLY A 152 6.53 -9.64 -6.24
N ASP A 153 5.70 -10.61 -6.56
CA ASP A 153 4.29 -10.46 -6.83
C ASP A 153 3.56 -11.74 -6.42
N GLY A 154 2.25 -11.66 -6.41
CA GLY A 154 1.42 -12.81 -6.12
C GLY A 154 -0.04 -12.46 -6.11
N ARG A 155 -0.82 -13.39 -5.58
CA ARG A 155 -2.27 -13.29 -5.50
C ARG A 155 -2.75 -13.70 -4.12
N ILE A 156 -3.66 -12.91 -3.53
CA ILE A 156 -4.28 -13.22 -2.23
C ILE A 156 -4.99 -14.58 -2.31
N GLY A 157 -4.76 -15.41 -1.29
CA GLY A 157 -5.33 -16.75 -1.15
C GLY A 157 -4.44 -17.87 -1.69
N ASN A 158 -3.34 -17.54 -2.38
CA ASN A 158 -2.41 -18.53 -2.91
C ASN A 158 -1.29 -18.91 -1.91
N GLY A 159 -1.17 -18.23 -0.76
CA GLY A 159 -0.17 -18.58 0.27
C GLY A 159 1.29 -18.43 -0.18
N GLY A 160 1.59 -17.47 -1.06
CA GLY A 160 2.93 -17.24 -1.60
C GLY A 160 3.99 -16.83 -0.56
N PRO A 161 5.26 -16.67 -0.96
CA PRO A 161 6.38 -16.40 -0.04
C PRO A 161 6.22 -15.11 0.78
N HIS A 162 5.40 -14.17 0.28
CA HIS A 162 5.11 -12.89 0.94
C HIS A 162 3.74 -12.87 1.64
N ALA A 163 3.11 -14.02 1.89
CA ALA A 163 1.78 -14.12 2.51
C ALA A 163 1.67 -13.40 3.87
N GLN A 164 2.77 -13.34 4.63
CA GLN A 164 2.84 -12.68 5.94
C GLN A 164 3.34 -11.23 5.86
N THR A 165 3.75 -10.76 4.67
CA THR A 165 4.14 -9.37 4.46
C THR A 165 2.90 -8.47 4.60
N PRO A 166 3.00 -7.31 5.28
CA PRO A 166 1.88 -6.38 5.45
C PRO A 166 1.20 -6.06 4.11
N LEU A 167 -0.12 -6.02 4.10
CA LEU A 167 -0.93 -5.73 2.90
C LEU A 167 -1.58 -4.36 3.06
N LEU A 168 -1.10 -3.40 2.28
CA LEU A 168 -1.56 -2.02 2.23
C LEU A 168 -2.14 -1.66 0.84
#